data_AF-A0A382KD54-F1
#
_entry.id   AF-A0A382KD54-F1
#
_cell.length_a   1.000
_cell.length_b   1.000
_cell.length_c   1.000
_cell.angle_alpha   90.00
_cell.angle_beta   90.00
_cell.angle_gamma   90.00
#
_symmetry.space_group_name_H-M   'P 1'
#
loop_
_entity.id
_entity.type
_entity.pdbx_description
1 polymer ?
#
loop_
_entity_poly.entity_id
_entity_poly.type
_entity_poly.pdbx_seq_one_letter_code
_entity_poly.pdbx_strand_id
1 'polypeptide(L)'
;MHEDLWSNLQSISKGIFYRAEEKDTGKGIGLAALGDGTYLTWEKPSAEYFLTQLKDGVVKKYKVKPGLKMADKISEEFAQIKHKMGFQPWEYSNDPMFGAMLKMELQDAGYDGAISDNPIEGIVIFDRNNIEEVE
;
A
#
# COMPACT_ATOMS: atom_id res chain seq x y z
N MET A 1 19.19 -8.34 13.13
CA MET A 1 17.74 -8.45 12.93
C MET A 1 17.26 -7.08 12.53
N HIS A 2 17.00 -6.86 11.23
CA HIS A 2 16.17 -5.71 10.86
C HIS A 2 14.80 -6.04 11.43
N GLU A 3 14.29 -5.24 12.36
CA GLU A 3 12.85 -5.29 12.60
C GLU A 3 12.20 -4.81 11.30
N ASP A 4 11.52 -5.71 10.59
CA ASP A 4 10.84 -5.37 9.34
C ASP A 4 9.86 -4.23 9.63
N LEU A 5 9.91 -3.17 8.81
CA LEU A 5 9.07 -1.96 8.93
C LEU A 5 7.61 -2.31 9.22
N TRP A 6 7.13 -3.42 8.64
CA TRP A 6 5.79 -3.93 8.82
C TRP A 6 5.46 -4.35 10.25
N SER A 7 6.34 -5.09 10.93
CA SER A 7 6.09 -5.58 12.29
C SER A 7 5.99 -4.40 13.27
N ASN A 8 6.88 -3.42 13.10
CA ASN A 8 6.87 -2.20 13.89
C ASN A 8 5.62 -1.36 13.61
N LEU A 9 5.26 -1.23 12.34
CA LEU A 9 4.08 -0.47 11.94
C LEU A 9 2.78 -1.10 12.46
N GLN A 10 2.61 -2.42 12.35
CA GLN A 10 1.44 -3.11 12.90
C GLN A 10 1.33 -2.92 14.42
N SER A 11 2.44 -2.94 15.14
CA SER A 11 2.47 -2.73 16.59
C SER A 11 2.01 -1.31 16.96
N ILE A 12 2.58 -0.29 16.30
CA ILE A 12 2.29 1.12 16.57
C ILE A 12 0.86 1.49 16.16
N SER A 13 0.44 1.05 14.97
CA SER A 13 -0.89 1.34 14.44
C SER A 13 -1.99 0.44 15.03
N LYS A 14 -1.62 -0.60 15.79
CA LYS A 14 -2.51 -1.69 16.22
C LYS A 14 -3.24 -2.34 15.03
N GLY A 15 -2.62 -2.29 13.85
CA GLY A 15 -3.17 -2.74 12.59
C GLY A 15 -4.25 -1.82 12.00
N ILE A 16 -4.47 -0.62 12.54
CA ILE A 16 -5.47 0.34 12.05
C ILE A 16 -4.81 1.38 11.15
N PHE A 17 -5.36 1.54 9.96
CA PHE A 17 -4.87 2.47 8.93
C PHE A 17 -6.02 3.30 8.38
N TYR A 18 -5.70 4.37 7.67
CA TYR A 18 -6.62 5.34 7.10
C TYR A 18 -6.60 5.26 5.58
N ARG A 19 -7.76 5.55 4.97
CA ARG A 19 -7.90 5.65 3.52
C ARG A 19 -8.88 6.75 3.16
N ALA A 20 -8.52 7.60 2.20
CA ALA A 20 -9.48 8.44 1.52
C ALA A 20 -10.17 7.66 0.40
N GLU A 21 -11.49 7.72 0.37
CA GLU A 21 -12.31 7.11 -0.67
C GLU A 21 -13.58 7.94 -0.95
N GLU A 22 -14.11 7.83 -2.16
CA GLU A 22 -15.39 8.43 -2.53
C GLU A 22 -16.53 7.76 -1.74
N LYS A 23 -17.44 8.56 -1.17
CA LYS A 23 -18.54 8.06 -0.33
C LYS A 23 -19.44 7.04 -1.04
N ASP A 24 -19.76 7.30 -2.31
CA ASP A 24 -20.76 6.51 -3.05
C ASP A 24 -20.17 5.22 -3.67
N THR A 25 -18.89 5.25 -4.02
CA THR A 25 -18.26 4.16 -4.80
C THR A 25 -17.23 3.37 -4.00
N GLY A 26 -16.75 3.89 -2.88
CA GLY A 26 -15.61 3.33 -2.14
C GLY A 26 -14.30 3.34 -2.92
N LYS A 27 -14.23 4.09 -4.03
CA LYS A 27 -13.04 4.27 -4.85
C LYS A 27 -12.05 5.18 -4.13
N GLY A 28 -10.83 4.71 -3.95
CA GLY A 28 -9.73 5.52 -3.40
C GLY A 28 -8.71 5.92 -4.46
N ILE A 29 -7.64 6.56 -4.02
CA ILE A 29 -6.48 6.87 -4.85
C ILE A 29 -5.55 5.64 -4.89
N GLY A 30 -5.16 5.23 -6.10
CA GLY A 30 -4.10 4.25 -6.32
C GLY A 30 -2.83 4.97 -6.72
N LEU A 31 -1.71 4.70 -6.03
CA LEU A 31 -0.43 5.35 -6.31
C LEU A 31 0.45 4.57 -7.28
N ALA A 32 0.15 3.29 -7.53
CA ALA A 32 0.93 2.30 -8.30
C ALA A 32 2.40 2.09 -7.86
N ALA A 33 2.96 2.96 -7.02
CA ALA A 33 4.34 2.94 -6.55
C ALA A 33 4.75 1.68 -5.78
N LEU A 34 3.76 0.93 -5.29
CA LEU A 34 3.89 -0.30 -4.51
C LEU A 34 3.18 -1.49 -5.17
N GLY A 35 2.61 -1.28 -6.36
CA GLY A 35 1.73 -2.23 -7.05
C GLY A 35 0.25 -1.88 -6.92
N ASP A 36 -0.59 -2.57 -7.69
CA ASP A 36 -2.03 -2.40 -7.66
C ASP A 36 -2.68 -3.00 -6.42
N GLY A 37 -3.57 -2.25 -5.78
CA GLY A 37 -4.32 -2.74 -4.63
C GLY A 37 -5.02 -1.63 -3.85
N THR A 38 -5.32 -1.92 -2.60
CA THR A 38 -5.89 -0.95 -1.67
C THR A 38 -4.77 -0.24 -0.92
N TYR A 39 -4.59 1.05 -1.24
CA TYR A 39 -3.66 1.93 -0.54
C TYR A 39 -4.25 2.42 0.79
N LEU A 40 -3.45 2.30 1.85
CA LEU A 40 -3.76 2.74 3.20
C LEU A 40 -2.56 3.49 3.79
N THR A 41 -2.79 4.41 4.71
CA THR A 41 -1.73 5.14 5.43
C THR A 41 -1.93 5.03 6.93
N TRP A 42 -0.86 5.06 7.72
CA TRP A 42 -0.94 5.06 9.19
C TRP A 42 -1.15 6.47 9.77
N GLU A 43 -1.05 7.51 8.95
CA GLU A 43 -1.27 8.90 9.35
C GLU A 43 -2.59 9.43 8.78
N LYS A 44 -3.51 9.82 9.66
CA LYS A 44 -4.78 10.45 9.24
C LYS A 44 -4.55 11.67 8.33
N PRO A 45 -3.60 12.59 8.62
CA PRO A 45 -3.31 13.73 7.73
C PRO A 45 -2.90 13.32 6.31
N SER A 46 -2.17 12.22 6.16
CA SER A 46 -1.80 11.68 4.84
C SER A 46 -3.03 11.20 4.06
N ALA A 47 -4.01 10.59 4.74
CA ALA A 47 -5.27 10.23 4.10
C ALA A 47 -6.08 11.48 3.73
N GLU A 48 -6.14 12.47 4.63
CA GLU A 48 -6.85 13.74 4.39
C GLU A 48 -6.30 14.50 3.18
N TYR A 49 -4.99 14.44 2.92
CA TYR A 49 -4.37 15.03 1.73
C TYR A 49 -5.05 14.57 0.43
N PHE A 50 -5.39 13.28 0.34
CA PHE A 50 -6.00 12.70 -0.85
C PHE A 50 -7.48 13.07 -1.05
N LEU A 51 -8.16 13.62 -0.05
CA LEU A 51 -9.54 14.11 -0.20
C LEU A 51 -9.65 15.19 -1.29
N THR A 52 -8.61 15.99 -1.47
CA THR A 52 -8.53 17.05 -2.50
C THR A 52 -8.56 16.50 -3.93
N GLN A 53 -8.30 15.20 -4.11
CA GLN A 53 -8.26 14.51 -5.40
C GLN A 53 -9.54 13.72 -5.68
N LEU A 54 -10.51 13.76 -4.76
CA LEU A 54 -11.77 13.02 -4.83
C LEU A 54 -12.95 13.99 -4.99
N LYS A 55 -13.99 13.57 -5.70
CA LYS A 55 -15.17 14.41 -5.95
C LYS A 55 -16.02 14.65 -4.69
N ASP A 56 -16.21 13.60 -3.88
CA ASP A 56 -16.86 13.65 -2.56
C ASP A 56 -16.21 12.60 -1.64
N GLY A 57 -15.02 12.93 -1.15
CA GLY A 57 -14.19 12.02 -0.37
C GLY A 57 -14.58 11.96 1.11
N VAL A 58 -14.32 10.81 1.72
CA VAL A 58 -14.34 10.59 3.17
C VAL A 58 -13.08 9.84 3.57
N VAL A 59 -12.56 10.11 4.78
CA VAL A 59 -11.50 9.29 5.38
C VAL A 59 -12.14 8.22 6.23
N LYS A 60 -11.82 6.96 5.91
CA LYS A 60 -12.23 5.80 6.68
C LYS A 60 -11.05 5.12 7.34
N LYS A 61 -11.34 4.32 8.36
CA LYS A 61 -10.36 3.46 9.00
C LYS A 61 -10.55 2.03 8.54
N TYR A 62 -9.43 1.34 8.37
CA TYR A 62 -9.38 -0.06 8.00
C TYR A 62 -8.42 -0.79 8.94
N LYS A 63 -8.89 -1.91 9.48
CA LYS A 63 -8.05 -2.86 10.20
C LYS A 63 -7.48 -3.88 9.21
N VAL A 64 -6.17 -4.00 9.19
CA VAL A 64 -5.47 -5.01 8.37
C VAL A 64 -5.33 -6.30 9.17
N LYS A 65 -5.53 -7.45 8.52
CA LYS A 65 -5.34 -8.75 9.16
C LYS A 65 -3.91 -8.91 9.69
N PRO A 66 -3.71 -9.56 10.86
CA PRO A 66 -2.37 -9.89 11.34
C PRO A 66 -1.72 -10.97 10.47
N GLY A 67 -0.40 -11.02 10.45
CA GLY A 67 0.37 -12.12 9.84
C GLY A 67 0.56 -12.03 8.32
N LEU A 68 0.16 -10.93 7.69
CA LEU A 68 0.44 -10.69 6.27
C LEU A 68 1.94 -10.54 6.03
N LYS A 69 2.43 -11.11 4.92
CA LYS A 69 3.80 -10.92 4.46
C LYS A 69 3.84 -9.68 3.57
N MET A 70 4.55 -8.64 4.00
CA MET A 70 4.63 -7.36 3.30
C MET A 70 6.04 -7.15 2.74
N ALA A 71 6.13 -6.78 1.47
CA ALA A 71 7.41 -6.44 0.85
C ALA A 71 7.82 -5.03 1.26
N ASP A 72 9.04 -4.88 1.76
CA ASP A 72 9.60 -3.57 2.07
C ASP A 72 10.15 -2.92 0.79
N LYS A 73 9.63 -1.75 0.43
CA LYS A 73 10.05 -0.97 -0.76
C LYS A 73 11.57 -0.74 -0.80
N ILE A 74 12.23 -0.59 0.35
CA ILE A 74 13.67 -0.33 0.44
C ILE A 74 14.52 -1.62 0.50
N SER A 75 13.89 -2.79 0.45
CA SER A 75 14.61 -4.07 0.46
C SER A 75 15.29 -4.39 -0.87
N GLU A 76 16.32 -5.23 -0.79
CA GLU A 76 17.01 -5.76 -1.97
C GLU A 76 16.07 -6.62 -2.84
N GLU A 77 15.15 -7.37 -2.23
CA GLU A 77 14.21 -8.21 -2.97
C GLU A 77 13.23 -7.37 -3.82
N PHE A 78 12.70 -6.28 -3.25
CA PHE A 78 11.84 -5.35 -3.99
C PHE A 78 12.59 -4.70 -5.16
N ALA A 79 13.87 -4.33 -4.94
CA ALA A 79 14.76 -3.83 -5.98
C ALA A 79 14.99 -4.88 -7.09
N GLN A 80 15.23 -6.14 -6.73
CA GLN A 80 15.41 -7.24 -7.69
C GLN A 80 14.14 -7.50 -8.52
N ILE A 81 12.95 -7.41 -7.91
CA ILE A 81 11.67 -7.52 -8.62
C ILE A 81 11.53 -6.41 -9.66
N LYS A 82 11.80 -5.14 -9.28
CA LYS A 82 11.79 -4.02 -10.24
C LYS A 82 12.80 -4.23 -11.38
N HIS A 83 13.99 -4.75 -11.08
CA HIS A 83 14.98 -5.06 -12.11
C HIS A 83 14.51 -6.13 -13.10
N LYS A 84 13.80 -7.17 -12.65
CA LYS A 84 13.21 -8.18 -13.56
C LYS A 84 12.18 -7.58 -14.51
N MET A 85 11.46 -6.56 -14.05
CA MET A 85 10.52 -5.78 -14.86
C MET A 85 11.22 -4.79 -15.81
N GLY A 86 12.55 -4.65 -15.74
CA GLY A 86 13.33 -3.70 -16.55
C GLY A 86 13.45 -2.29 -15.96
N PHE A 87 13.12 -2.12 -14.68
CA PHE A 87 13.17 -0.83 -13.97
C PHE A 87 14.28 -0.80 -12.92
N GLN A 88 14.81 0.40 -12.64
CA GLN A 88 15.63 0.66 -11.47
C GLN A 88 14.76 0.74 -10.21
N PRO A 89 15.32 0.53 -9.00
CA PRO A 89 14.54 0.50 -7.75
C PRO A 89 13.77 1.81 -7.47
N TRP A 90 14.35 2.95 -7.84
CA TRP A 90 13.74 4.28 -7.68
C TRP A 90 12.79 4.66 -8.83
N GLU A 91 12.78 3.92 -9.93
CA GLU A 91 11.94 4.24 -11.08
C GLU A 91 10.45 3.95 -10.79
N TYR A 92 9.62 4.78 -11.39
CA TYR A 92 8.17 4.73 -11.32
C TYR A 92 7.58 5.06 -12.69
N SER A 93 6.44 4.45 -13.00
CA SER A 93 5.67 4.73 -14.21
C SER A 93 4.20 4.92 -13.86
N ASN A 94 3.56 5.90 -14.51
CA ASN A 94 2.10 6.10 -14.46
C ASN A 94 1.33 5.13 -15.38
N ASP A 95 2.02 4.25 -16.11
CA ASP A 95 1.37 3.22 -16.91
C ASP A 95 0.64 2.23 -15.98
N PRO A 96 -0.69 2.00 -16.15
CA PRO A 96 -1.43 1.02 -15.34
C PRO A 96 -0.78 -0.37 -15.34
N MET A 97 -0.08 -0.75 -16.41
CA MET A 97 0.63 -2.02 -16.49
C MET A 97 1.77 -2.12 -15.47
N PHE A 98 2.40 -1.01 -15.08
CA PHE A 98 3.46 -1.00 -14.09
C PHE A 98 2.96 -1.48 -12.72
N GLY A 99 1.86 -0.90 -12.23
CA GLY A 99 1.24 -1.29 -10.96
C GLY A 99 0.74 -2.73 -10.97
N ALA A 100 0.13 -3.16 -12.08
CA ALA A 100 -0.35 -4.52 -12.26
C ALA A 100 0.80 -5.56 -12.26
N MET A 101 1.88 -5.32 -13.03
CA MET A 101 3.03 -6.23 -13.07
C MET A 101 3.77 -6.28 -11.74
N LEU A 102 3.97 -5.13 -11.09
CA LEU A 102 4.62 -5.07 -9.78
C LEU A 102 3.84 -5.87 -8.73
N LYS A 103 2.50 -5.75 -8.74
CA LYS A 103 1.63 -6.58 -7.91
C LYS A 103 1.84 -8.07 -8.20
N MET A 104 1.78 -8.48 -9.48
CA MET A 104 1.90 -9.89 -9.86
C MET A 104 3.23 -10.50 -9.40
N GLU A 105 4.35 -9.83 -9.67
CA GLU A 105 5.68 -10.32 -9.25
C GLU A 105 5.83 -10.42 -7.72
N LEU A 106 5.26 -9.46 -6.98
CA LEU A 106 5.26 -9.49 -5.51
C LEU A 106 4.39 -10.64 -4.98
N GLN A 107 3.22 -10.87 -5.59
CA GLN A 107 2.37 -12.02 -5.24
C GLN A 107 3.05 -13.36 -5.56
N ASP A 108 3.75 -13.46 -6.68
CA ASP A 108 4.52 -14.65 -7.06
C ASP A 108 5.69 -14.92 -6.08
N ALA A 109 6.26 -13.86 -5.50
CA ALA A 109 7.22 -13.95 -4.38
C ALA A 109 6.56 -14.21 -3.00
N GLY A 110 5.24 -14.39 -2.98
CA GLY A 110 4.44 -14.75 -1.81
C GLY A 110 4.07 -13.59 -0.89
N TYR A 111 4.10 -12.35 -1.39
CA TYR A 111 3.70 -11.16 -0.64
C TYR A 111 2.20 -10.87 -0.76
N ASP A 112 1.60 -10.44 0.35
CA ASP A 112 0.20 -10.01 0.45
C ASP A 112 0.02 -8.51 0.17
N GLY A 113 1.14 -7.78 0.12
CA GLY A 113 1.18 -6.34 -0.07
C GLY A 113 2.60 -5.81 0.00
N ALA A 114 2.72 -4.48 -0.01
CA ALA A 114 4.00 -3.79 0.15
C ALA A 114 3.88 -2.56 1.05
N ILE A 115 4.99 -2.16 1.65
CA ILE A 115 5.11 -1.03 2.58
C ILE A 115 6.21 -0.08 2.10
N SER A 116 5.91 1.22 2.16
CA SER A 116 6.88 2.30 1.97
C SER A 116 7.37 2.83 3.31
N ASP A 117 8.56 3.41 3.35
CA ASP A 117 9.06 4.24 4.45
C ASP A 117 8.44 5.66 4.43
N ASN A 118 7.77 6.03 3.34
CA ASN A 118 7.04 7.30 3.20
C ASN A 118 5.58 7.18 3.70
N PRO A 119 5.16 7.94 4.73
CA PRO A 119 3.78 7.90 5.25
C PRO A 119 2.68 8.23 4.24
N ILE A 120 2.96 9.05 3.23
CA ILE A 120 2.00 9.41 2.18
C ILE A 120 1.77 8.24 1.23
N GLU A 121 2.82 7.50 0.89
CA GLU A 121 2.70 6.30 0.07
C GLU A 121 2.08 5.14 0.85
N GLY A 122 2.41 5.06 2.14
CA GLY A 122 1.77 4.16 3.08
C GLY A 122 2.06 2.68 2.79
N ILE A 123 1.00 1.89 2.80
CA ILE A 123 0.99 0.48 2.43
C ILE A 123 0.00 0.24 1.31
N VAL A 124 0.23 -0.82 0.54
CA VAL A 124 -0.78 -1.38 -0.37
C VAL A 124 -1.10 -2.82 0.04
N ILE A 125 -2.38 -3.14 0.09
CA ILE A 125 -2.87 -4.51 0.29
C ILE A 125 -3.46 -5.04 -1.02
N PHE A 126 -2.98 -6.19 -1.48
CA PHE A 126 -3.32 -6.73 -2.80
C PHE A 126 -4.71 -7.36 -2.88
N ASP A 127 -5.17 -7.96 -1.78
CA ASP A 127 -6.52 -8.52 -1.62
C ASP A 127 -7.33 -7.71 -0.59
N ARG A 128 -8.47 -7.15 -1.01
CA ARG A 128 -9.35 -6.37 -0.14
C ARG A 128 -9.97 -7.23 0.98
N ASN A 129 -10.00 -8.56 0.85
CA ASN A 129 -10.43 -9.44 1.94
C ASN A 129 -9.46 -9.44 3.14
N ASN A 130 -8.26 -8.89 2.99
CA ASN A 130 -7.29 -8.76 4.08
C ASN A 130 -7.47 -7.48 4.91
N ILE A 131 -8.51 -6.70 4.62
CA ILE A 131 -8.85 -5.49 5.38
C ILE A 131 -10.33 -5.46 5.75
N GLU A 132 -10.63 -4.83 6.88
CA GLU A 132 -11.98 -4.67 7.40
C GLU A 132 -12.19 -3.19 7.77
N GLU A 133 -13.28 -2.58 7.33
CA GLU A 133 -13.63 -1.22 7.74
C GLU A 133 -13.97 -1.19 9.24
N VAL A 134 -13.48 -0.19 9.97
CA VAL A 134 -13.73 -0.01 11.41
C VAL A 134 -14.09 1.45 11.73
N GLU A 135 -14.74 1.66 12.88
CA GLU A 135 -15.16 3.00 13.37
C GLU A 135 -14.01 3.86 13.93
#